data_AF-A0A2C6MEG0-F1
#
_entry.id   AF-A0A2C6MEG0-F1
#
_cell.length_a   1.000
_cell.length_b   1.000
_cell.length_c   1.000
_cell.angle_alpha   90.00
_cell.angle_beta   90.00
_cell.angle_gamma   90.00
#
_symmetry.space_group_name_H-M   'P 1'
#
loop_
_entity.id
_entity.type
_entity.pdbx_description
1 polymer ?
#
loop_
_entity_poly.entity_id
_entity_poly.type
_entity_poly.pdbx_seq_one_letter_code
_entity_poly.pdbx_strand_id
1 'polypeptide(L)'
;MSHLTKEGLADLLAKVKEDIQKENQIPPACLSKEEQELLKMYIPMQLGEESAKKMTELVNEIREGKRPPLTDEERLELNQKNMEESLINFLTKLSTAGDDEVETIREMCECIRASRCGF
;
A
#
# COMPACT_ATOMS: atom_id res chain seq x y z
N MET A 1 -13.45 -12.31 -7.06
CA MET A 1 -12.78 -11.08 -6.58
C MET A 1 -13.03 -10.00 -7.62
N SER A 2 -13.60 -8.87 -7.24
CA SER A 2 -13.89 -7.77 -8.16
C SER A 2 -12.58 -7.09 -8.53
N HIS A 3 -12.10 -7.31 -9.76
CA HIS A 3 -10.91 -6.64 -10.25
C HIS A 3 -11.25 -5.18 -10.58
N LEU A 4 -10.40 -4.24 -10.17
CA LEU A 4 -10.52 -2.85 -10.61
C LEU A 4 -10.16 -2.77 -12.10
N THR A 5 -10.98 -2.05 -12.87
CA THR A 5 -10.60 -1.61 -14.20
C THR A 5 -9.61 -0.46 -14.09
N LYS A 6 -8.90 -0.15 -15.19
CA LYS A 6 -8.00 1.02 -15.25
C LYS A 6 -8.72 2.33 -14.89
N GLU A 7 -9.95 2.49 -15.40
CA GLU A 7 -10.80 3.65 -15.10
C GLU A 7 -11.25 3.64 -13.64
N GLY A 8 -11.75 2.50 -13.14
CA GLY A 8 -12.19 2.39 -11.75
C GLY A 8 -11.05 2.64 -10.74
N LEU A 9 -9.82 2.24 -11.04
CA LEU A 9 -8.66 2.53 -10.20
C LEU A 9 -8.37 4.04 -10.17
N ALA A 10 -8.48 4.70 -11.31
CA ALA A 10 -8.26 6.14 -11.41
C ALA A 10 -9.33 6.93 -10.64
N ASP A 11 -10.60 6.57 -10.82
CA ASP A 11 -11.73 7.20 -10.14
C ASP A 11 -11.62 7.01 -8.62
N LEU A 12 -11.21 5.81 -8.19
CA LEU A 12 -10.99 5.52 -6.77
C LEU A 12 -9.86 6.38 -6.18
N LEU A 13 -8.73 6.51 -6.88
CA LEU A 13 -7.61 7.34 -6.42
C LEU A 13 -7.98 8.83 -6.36
N ALA A 14 -8.70 9.34 -7.36
CA ALA A 14 -9.16 10.72 -7.40
C ALA A 14 -10.13 11.02 -6.24
N LYS A 15 -11.16 10.17 -6.09
CA LYS A 15 -12.13 10.28 -5.00
C LYS A 15 -11.46 10.25 -3.63
N VAL A 16 -10.55 9.29 -3.41
CA VAL A 16 -9.82 9.16 -2.14
C VAL A 16 -8.98 10.39 -1.84
N LYS A 17 -8.31 10.97 -2.85
CA LYS A 17 -7.55 12.22 -2.67
C LYS A 17 -8.47 13.36 -2.24
N GLU A 18 -9.58 13.57 -2.94
CA GLU A 18 -10.55 14.63 -2.61
C GLU A 18 -11.11 14.46 -1.19
N ASP A 19 -11.49 13.23 -0.83
CA ASP A 19 -12.09 12.95 0.47
C ASP A 19 -11.06 13.10 1.62
N ILE A 20 -9.80 12.68 1.43
CA ILE A 20 -8.74 12.95 2.42
C ILE A 20 -8.56 14.45 2.61
N GLN A 21 -8.55 15.23 1.54
CA GLN A 21 -8.35 16.69 1.62
C GLN A 21 -9.55 17.38 2.29
N LYS A 22 -10.77 16.88 2.06
CA LYS A 22 -12.00 17.42 2.64
C LYS A 22 -12.17 17.06 4.12
N GLU A 23 -11.85 15.82 4.50
CA GLU A 23 -12.02 15.30 5.86
C GLU A 23 -10.78 15.50 6.74
N ASN A 24 -9.62 15.77 6.13
CA ASN A 24 -8.31 15.85 6.76
C ASN A 24 -7.98 14.62 7.63
N GLN A 25 -8.40 13.44 7.14
CA GLN A 25 -8.29 12.16 7.84
C GLN A 25 -7.68 11.10 6.91
N ILE A 26 -6.80 10.25 7.48
CA ILE A 26 -6.16 9.14 6.77
C ILE A 26 -6.29 7.85 7.61
N PRO A 27 -6.87 6.77 7.06
CA PRO A 27 -7.67 6.73 5.83
C PRO A 27 -8.97 7.57 5.97
N PRO A 28 -9.55 8.06 4.87
CA PRO A 28 -10.79 8.85 4.94
C PRO A 28 -11.98 7.94 5.31
N ALA A 29 -13.00 8.49 5.98
CA ALA A 29 -14.12 7.69 6.50
C ALA A 29 -14.96 7.06 5.38
N CYS A 30 -14.94 7.66 4.19
CA CYS A 30 -15.60 7.16 2.99
C CYS A 30 -14.98 5.88 2.43
N LEU A 31 -13.72 5.58 2.76
CA LEU A 31 -12.98 4.46 2.19
C LEU A 31 -13.26 3.19 3.01
N SER A 32 -14.18 2.38 2.50
CA SER A 32 -14.61 1.15 3.15
C SER A 32 -13.45 0.16 3.32
N LYS A 33 -13.58 -0.77 4.26
CA LYS A 33 -12.56 -1.82 4.46
C LYS A 33 -12.31 -2.63 3.19
N GLU A 34 -13.35 -2.92 2.41
CA GLU A 34 -13.22 -3.63 1.15
C GLU A 34 -12.41 -2.83 0.12
N GLU A 35 -12.66 -1.53 0.00
CA GLU A 35 -11.88 -0.66 -0.88
C GLU A 35 -10.43 -0.52 -0.41
N GLN A 36 -10.17 -0.50 0.90
CA GLN A 36 -8.82 -0.50 1.45
C GLN A 36 -8.06 -1.78 1.08
N GLU A 37 -8.67 -2.95 1.27
CA GLU A 37 -8.09 -4.23 0.87
C GLU A 37 -7.85 -4.29 -0.63
N LEU A 38 -8.77 -3.74 -1.42
CA LEU A 38 -8.65 -3.66 -2.87
C LEU A 38 -7.51 -2.71 -3.28
N LEU A 39 -7.35 -1.57 -2.61
CA LEU A 39 -6.25 -0.63 -2.86
C LEU A 39 -4.90 -1.27 -2.55
N LYS A 40 -4.79 -1.99 -1.42
CA LYS A 40 -3.59 -2.75 -1.04
C LYS A 40 -3.13 -3.71 -2.14
N MET A 41 -4.03 -4.18 -3.01
CA MET A 41 -3.64 -5.02 -4.14
C MET A 41 -2.98 -4.26 -5.29
N TYR A 42 -3.16 -2.95 -5.40
CA TYR A 42 -2.71 -2.18 -6.56
C TYR A 42 -1.75 -1.04 -6.24
N ILE A 43 -1.48 -0.78 -4.96
CA ILE A 43 -0.47 0.20 -4.54
C ILE A 43 0.93 -0.42 -4.45
N PRO A 44 1.99 0.38 -4.60
CA PRO A 44 3.35 -0.07 -4.31
C PRO A 44 3.48 -0.36 -2.80
N MET A 45 4.20 -1.43 -2.47
CA MET A 45 4.62 -1.66 -1.09
C MET A 45 5.68 -0.62 -0.73
N GLN A 46 5.38 0.22 0.26
CA GLN A 46 6.24 1.32 0.69
C GLN A 46 6.30 1.34 2.21
N LEU A 47 7.42 0.84 2.72
CA LEU A 47 7.70 0.78 4.14
C LEU A 47 8.34 2.08 4.59
N GLY A 48 7.98 2.52 5.78
CA GLY A 48 8.69 3.57 6.49
C GLY A 48 10.09 3.11 6.89
N GLU A 49 10.96 4.09 7.15
CA GLU A 49 12.36 3.85 7.52
C GLU A 49 12.49 2.93 8.73
N GLU A 50 11.66 3.13 9.76
CA GLU A 50 11.70 2.31 10.97
C GLU A 50 11.34 0.84 10.70
N SER A 51 10.30 0.59 9.92
CA SER A 51 9.85 -0.76 9.57
C SER A 51 10.84 -1.46 8.63
N ALA A 52 11.43 -0.72 7.69
CA ALA A 52 12.52 -1.22 6.85
C ALA A 52 13.76 -1.61 7.69
N LYS A 53 14.10 -0.79 8.70
CA LYS A 53 15.21 -1.06 9.62
C LYS A 53 14.94 -2.33 10.44
N LYS A 54 13.75 -2.45 11.03
CA LYS A 54 13.33 -3.65 11.79
C LYS A 54 13.39 -4.92 10.94
N MET A 55 12.96 -4.86 9.67
CA MET A 55 13.10 -6.00 8.76
C MET A 55 14.55 -6.34 8.45
N THR A 56 15.40 -5.33 8.27
CA THR A 56 16.83 -5.53 8.04
C THR A 56 17.49 -6.20 9.24
N GLU A 57 17.18 -5.74 10.45
CA GLU A 57 17.64 -6.35 11.70
C GLU A 57 17.18 -7.80 11.81
N LEU A 58 15.90 -8.07 11.58
CA LEU A 58 15.33 -9.41 11.60
C LEU A 58 16.02 -10.37 10.61
N VAL A 59 16.27 -9.92 9.38
CA VAL A 59 16.99 -10.72 8.36
C VAL A 59 18.43 -10.98 8.79
N ASN A 60 19.10 -10.00 9.38
CA ASN A 60 20.46 -10.16 9.89
C ASN A 60 20.51 -11.17 11.05
N GLU A 61 19.57 -11.12 12.00
CA GLU A 61 19.51 -12.07 13.10
C GLU A 61 19.32 -13.52 12.63
N ILE A 62 18.48 -13.72 11.59
CA ILE A 62 18.31 -15.04 10.96
C ILE A 62 19.61 -15.48 10.30
N ARG A 63 20.26 -14.59 9.55
CA ARG A 63 21.52 -14.88 8.83
C ARG A 63 22.67 -15.20 9.79
N GLU A 64 22.74 -14.52 10.93
CA GLU A 64 23.73 -14.75 11.98
C GLU A 64 23.39 -15.97 12.86
N GLY A 65 22.24 -16.62 12.66
CA GLY A 65 21.80 -17.77 13.44
C GLY A 65 21.35 -17.43 14.86
N LYS A 66 21.09 -16.15 15.16
CA LYS A 66 20.57 -15.67 16.46
C LYS A 66 19.12 -16.10 16.69
N ARG A 67 18.38 -16.37 15.62
CA ARG A 67 17.00 -16.89 15.65
C ARG A 67 16.71 -17.81 14.46
N PRO A 68 15.70 -18.69 14.56
CA PRO A 68 15.22 -19.45 13.42
C PRO A 68 14.55 -18.56 12.35
N PRO A 69 14.45 -19.03 11.10
CA PRO A 69 13.65 -18.38 10.07
C PRO A 69 12.21 -18.17 10.52
N LEU A 70 11.56 -17.14 9.96
CA LEU A 70 10.15 -16.87 10.25
C LEU A 70 9.28 -18.05 9.85
N THR A 71 8.37 -18.41 10.75
CA THR A 71 7.25 -19.32 10.49
C THR A 71 6.28 -18.72 9.47
N ASP A 72 5.41 -19.54 8.87
CA ASP A 72 4.41 -19.05 7.92
C ASP A 72 3.42 -18.06 8.58
N GLU A 73 3.09 -18.27 9.85
CA GLU A 73 2.23 -17.36 10.64
C GLU A 73 2.91 -16.00 10.83
N GLU A 74 4.17 -15.97 11.29
CA GLU A 74 4.92 -14.72 11.46
C GLU A 74 5.10 -13.97 10.13
N ARG A 75 5.30 -14.69 9.01
CA ARG A 75 5.38 -14.08 7.68
C ARG A 75 4.07 -13.43 7.27
N LEU A 76 2.95 -14.09 7.55
CA LEU A 76 1.63 -13.58 7.23
C LEU A 76 1.33 -12.32 8.03
N GLU A 77 1.56 -12.33 9.34
CA GLU A 77 1.37 -11.17 10.22
C GLU A 77 2.24 -9.98 9.80
N LEU A 78 3.52 -10.25 9.51
CA LEU A 78 4.46 -9.23 9.06
C LEU A 78 4.03 -8.64 7.71
N ASN A 79 3.55 -9.48 6.79
CA ASN A 79 3.03 -9.01 5.50
C ASN A 79 1.78 -8.13 5.67
N GLN A 80 0.82 -8.55 6.50
CA GLN A 80 -0.39 -7.77 6.78
C GLN A 80 -0.05 -6.41 7.36
N LYS A 81 0.84 -6.37 8.36
CA LYS A 81 1.30 -5.12 8.98
C LYS A 81 2.02 -4.21 7.97
N ASN A 82 2.89 -4.79 7.15
CA ASN A 82 3.61 -4.05 6.10
C ASN A 82 2.64 -3.46 5.05
N MET A 83 1.58 -4.19 4.72
CA MET A 83 0.56 -3.73 3.79
C MET A 83 -0.33 -2.64 4.37
N GLU A 84 -0.68 -2.70 5.67
CA GLU A 84 -1.38 -1.63 6.36
C GLU A 84 -0.55 -0.34 6.41
N GLU A 85 0.73 -0.45 6.77
CA GLU A 85 1.64 0.68 6.78
C GLU A 85 1.82 1.27 5.38
N SER A 86 1.98 0.42 4.36
CA SER A 86 2.09 0.85 2.96
C SER A 86 0.85 1.61 2.51
N LEU A 87 -0.35 1.17 2.91
CA LEU A 87 -1.59 1.87 2.62
C LEU A 87 -1.60 3.26 3.26
N ILE A 88 -1.26 3.38 4.54
CA ILE A 88 -1.23 4.67 5.24
C ILE A 88 -0.22 5.62 4.59
N ASN A 89 0.99 5.14 4.30
CA ASN A 89 2.03 5.92 3.65
C ASN A 89 1.60 6.38 2.25
N PHE A 90 0.97 5.49 1.50
CA PHE A 90 0.44 5.78 0.18
C PHE A 90 -0.63 6.89 0.22
N LEU A 91 -1.63 6.73 1.10
CA LEU A 91 -2.70 7.72 1.26
C LEU A 91 -2.17 9.08 1.75
N THR A 92 -1.17 9.05 2.64
CA THR A 92 -0.48 10.26 3.09
C THR A 92 0.26 10.96 1.96
N LYS A 93 0.94 10.21 1.09
CA LYS A 93 1.60 10.80 -0.08
C LYS A 93 0.57 11.35 -1.07
N LEU A 94 -0.51 10.60 -1.31
CA LEU A 94 -1.57 10.98 -2.24
C LEU A 94 -2.27 12.29 -1.84
N SER A 95 -2.44 12.53 -0.54
CA SER A 95 -3.11 13.74 -0.04
C SER A 95 -2.34 15.03 -0.32
N THR A 96 -1.01 14.95 -0.33
CA THR A 96 -0.12 16.10 -0.56
C THR A 96 0.42 16.17 -2.00
N ALA A 97 0.19 15.15 -2.82
CA ALA A 97 0.73 15.07 -4.17
C ALA A 97 0.13 16.16 -5.09
N GLY A 98 1.00 16.86 -5.82
CA GLY A 98 0.62 17.73 -6.94
C GLY A 98 0.07 16.93 -8.13
N ASP A 99 -0.44 17.61 -9.16
CA ASP A 99 -1.09 16.94 -10.30
C ASP A 99 -0.13 16.00 -11.06
N ASP A 100 1.12 16.43 -11.30
CA ASP A 100 2.15 15.60 -11.93
C ASP A 100 2.50 14.35 -11.09
N GLU A 101 2.54 14.50 -9.77
CA GLU A 101 2.82 13.40 -8.84
C GLU A 101 1.64 12.42 -8.77
N VAL A 102 0.41 12.91 -8.86
CA VAL A 102 -0.79 12.06 -8.92
C VAL A 102 -0.82 11.26 -10.21
N GLU A 103 -0.44 11.84 -11.34
CA GLU A 103 -0.32 11.11 -12.61
C GLU A 103 0.70 9.97 -12.47
N THR A 104 1.88 10.27 -11.92
CA THR A 104 2.92 9.27 -11.65
C THR A 104 2.43 8.15 -10.72
N ILE A 105 1.73 8.51 -9.64
CA ILE A 105 1.15 7.55 -8.69
C ILE A 105 0.12 6.65 -9.41
N ARG A 106 -0.74 7.24 -10.24
CA ARG A 106 -1.75 6.51 -11.01
C ARG A 106 -1.10 5.53 -11.98
N GLU A 107 -0.08 5.95 -12.71
CA GLU A 107 0.68 5.09 -13.62
C GLU A 107 1.34 3.93 -12.89
N MET A 108 1.95 4.17 -11.72
CA MET A 108 2.51 3.10 -10.90
C MET A 108 1.45 2.09 -10.47
N CYS A 109 0.31 2.55 -9.96
CA CYS A 109 -0.76 1.67 -9.54
C CYS A 109 -1.34 0.86 -10.73
N GLU A 110 -1.43 1.48 -11.91
CA GLU A 110 -1.87 0.81 -13.13
C GLU A 110 -0.87 -0.26 -13.59
N CYS A 111 0.44 0.01 -13.54
CA CYS A 111 1.47 -0.99 -13.83
C CYS A 111 1.35 -2.21 -12.90
N ILE A 112 1.11 -1.99 -11.60
CA ILE A 112 0.92 -3.06 -10.63
C ILE A 112 -0.37 -3.84 -10.95
N ARG A 113 -1.48 -3.15 -11.21
CA ARG A 113 -2.74 -3.76 -11.63
C ARG A 113 -2.58 -4.62 -12.88
N ALA A 114 -1.94 -4.11 -13.92
CA ALA A 114 -1.69 -4.83 -15.17
C ALA A 114 -0.88 -6.11 -14.92
N SER A 115 0.21 -6.01 -14.14
CA SER A 115 1.04 -7.19 -13.81
C SER A 115 0.30 -8.27 -13.02
N ARG A 116 -0.61 -7.89 -12.11
CA ARG A 116 -1.38 -8.83 -11.29
C ARG A 116 -2.56 -9.45 -12.03
N CYS A 117 -3.13 -8.70 -12.97
CA CYS A 117 -4.31 -9.12 -13.71
C CYS A 117 -3.99 -9.71 -15.10
N GLY A 118 -2.70 -9.70 -15.52
CA GLY A 118 -2.24 -10.31 -16.76
C GLY A 118 -2.65 -9.55 -18.03
N PHE A 119 -2.73 -8.22 -17.95
CA PHE A 119 -3.04 -7.32 -19.07
C PHE A 119 -1.80 -6.67 -19.66
#